data_AF-M9RM94-F1
#
_entry.id   AF-M9RM94-F1
#
_cell.length_a   1.000
_cell.length_b   1.000
_cell.length_c   1.000
_cell.angle_alpha   90.00
_cell.angle_beta   90.00
_cell.angle_gamma   90.00
#
_symmetry.space_group_name_H-M   'P 1'
#
loop_
_entity.id
_entity.type
_entity.pdbx_description
1 polymer ?
#
loop_
_entity_poly.entity_id
_entity_poly.type
_entity_poly.pdbx_seq_one_letter_code
_entity_poly.pdbx_strand_id
1 'polypeptide(L)'
;MTEHTFEPNEVLDLWFPQTGHETAIETHGAFWDERMQGGMDATIVDSFGPLTIAAARGELDHWAQTARGRLALLITLDQFPRSLWRDTPGAFAQDIKATRLALEGIANGHFAELMPWEQTFFIIAITHCEGPDHWDRLNAQWDVIATIEAAMPDVLAGMRGALRGQHERGMSRTMLKIGRVALLD
;
A
#
# COMPACT_ATOMS: atom_id res chain seq x y z
N MET A 1 -19.32 -4.72 27.97
CA MET A 1 -18.50 -3.95 27.01
C MET A 1 -18.93 -4.43 25.64
N THR A 2 -19.51 -3.56 24.82
CA THR A 2 -19.83 -3.91 23.44
C THR A 2 -18.52 -4.22 22.73
N GLU A 3 -18.35 -5.46 22.28
CA GLU A 3 -17.30 -5.85 21.36
C GLU A 3 -17.47 -4.97 20.12
N HIS A 4 -16.56 -4.01 19.92
CA HIS A 4 -16.57 -3.24 18.68
C HIS A 4 -16.05 -4.16 17.59
N THR A 5 -16.95 -4.71 16.78
CA THR A 5 -16.56 -5.44 15.57
C THR A 5 -16.03 -4.42 14.58
N PHE A 6 -14.73 -4.50 14.28
CA PHE A 6 -14.16 -3.74 13.16
C PHE A 6 -14.55 -4.39 11.85
N GLU A 7 -14.82 -3.59 10.83
CA GLU A 7 -15.18 -4.04 9.49
C GLU A 7 -14.21 -3.48 8.43
N PRO A 8 -13.86 -4.26 7.38
CA PRO A 8 -12.99 -3.78 6.30
C PRO A 8 -13.45 -2.48 5.65
N ASN A 9 -14.77 -2.27 5.55
CA ASN A 9 -15.34 -1.10 4.90
C ASN A 9 -15.03 0.20 5.66
N GLU A 10 -14.83 0.17 6.98
CA GLU A 10 -14.43 1.36 7.73
C GLU A 10 -13.10 1.93 7.21
N VAL A 11 -12.17 1.03 6.86
CA VAL A 11 -10.86 1.39 6.30
C VAL A 11 -11.01 1.80 4.83
N LEU A 12 -11.77 1.04 4.05
CA LEU A 12 -11.90 1.30 2.61
C LEU A 12 -12.68 2.58 2.30
N ASP A 13 -13.73 2.89 3.06
CA ASP A 13 -14.53 4.10 2.90
C ASP A 13 -13.71 5.35 3.24
N LEU A 14 -12.83 5.26 4.26
CA LEU A 14 -11.86 6.30 4.57
C LEU A 14 -10.85 6.47 3.43
N TRP A 15 -10.24 5.37 3.00
CA TRP A 15 -9.05 5.41 2.15
C TRP A 15 -9.38 5.69 0.68
N PHE A 16 -10.50 5.14 0.20
CA PHE A 16 -11.02 5.26 -1.17
C PHE A 16 -12.45 5.82 -1.18
N PRO A 17 -12.64 7.09 -0.76
CA PRO A 17 -13.95 7.70 -0.76
C PRO A 17 -14.47 7.84 -2.20
N GLN A 18 -15.78 7.69 -2.39
CA GLN A 18 -16.44 7.79 -3.69
C GLN A 18 -16.61 9.26 -4.12
N THR A 19 -15.49 9.99 -4.20
CA THR A 19 -15.43 11.42 -4.58
C THR A 19 -15.11 11.64 -6.07
N GLY A 20 -14.93 10.56 -6.83
CA GLY A 20 -14.59 10.63 -8.26
C GLY A 20 -13.14 11.07 -8.50
N HIS A 21 -12.22 10.74 -7.60
CA HIS A 21 -10.78 11.03 -7.76
C HIS A 21 -10.18 10.47 -9.06
N GLU A 22 -10.78 9.44 -9.64
CA GLU A 22 -10.36 8.78 -10.87
C GLU A 22 -10.83 9.49 -12.15
N THR A 23 -11.59 10.59 -12.03
CA THR A 23 -12.23 11.26 -13.17
C THR A 23 -11.35 12.32 -13.85
N ALA A 24 -10.24 12.73 -13.23
CA ALA A 24 -9.30 13.68 -13.80
C ALA A 24 -7.90 13.50 -13.18
N ILE A 25 -6.86 13.91 -13.90
CA ILE A 25 -5.47 13.84 -13.42
C ILE A 25 -5.29 14.69 -12.16
N GLU A 26 -5.90 15.89 -12.11
CA GLU A 26 -5.75 16.79 -10.98
C GLU A 26 -6.37 16.21 -9.69
N THR A 27 -7.57 15.65 -9.79
CA THR A 27 -8.25 15.04 -8.64
C THR A 27 -7.57 13.74 -8.20
N HIS A 28 -7.03 12.96 -9.15
CA HIS A 28 -6.26 11.76 -8.82
C HIS A 28 -4.93 12.11 -8.15
N GLY A 29 -4.28 13.19 -8.58
CA GLY A 29 -3.06 13.70 -7.94
C GLY A 29 -3.32 14.15 -6.51
N ALA A 30 -4.35 14.97 -6.30
CA ALA A 30 -4.78 15.39 -4.97
C ALA A 30 -5.13 14.19 -4.07
N PHE A 31 -5.74 13.14 -4.64
CA PHE A 31 -5.98 11.91 -3.92
C PHE A 31 -4.69 11.29 -3.38
N TRP A 32 -3.66 11.13 -4.22
CA TRP A 32 -2.38 10.56 -3.82
C TRP A 32 -1.64 11.44 -2.82
N ASP A 33 -1.64 12.75 -3.01
CA ASP A 33 -0.99 13.70 -2.10
C ASP A 33 -1.60 13.61 -0.69
N GLU A 34 -2.92 13.56 -0.58
CA GLU A 34 -3.60 13.45 0.70
C GLU A 34 -3.21 12.16 1.47
N ARG A 35 -3.14 11.00 0.79
CA ARG A 35 -2.80 9.72 1.45
C ARG A 35 -1.32 9.59 1.77
N MET A 36 -0.46 10.08 0.87
CA MET A 36 0.99 9.83 0.95
C MET A 36 1.76 10.95 1.65
N GLN A 37 1.18 12.15 1.78
CA GLN A 37 1.83 13.33 2.37
C GLN A 37 1.19 13.76 3.70
N GLY A 38 0.56 12.84 4.42
CA GLY A 38 0.11 13.04 5.80
C GLY A 38 -1.27 13.67 5.98
N GLY A 39 -2.04 13.85 4.91
CA GLY A 39 -3.42 14.36 4.99
C GLY A 39 -4.36 13.47 5.82
N MET A 40 -4.02 12.18 5.96
CA MET A 40 -4.81 11.21 6.73
C MET A 40 -4.45 11.12 8.23
N ASP A 41 -3.38 11.80 8.67
CA ASP A 41 -2.79 11.58 10.00
C ASP A 41 -3.79 11.81 11.15
N ALA A 42 -4.44 12.97 11.15
CA ALA A 42 -5.35 13.35 12.23
C ALA A 42 -6.51 12.35 12.34
N THR A 43 -7.14 12.00 11.22
CA THR A 43 -8.25 11.03 11.19
C THR A 43 -7.81 9.65 11.67
N ILE A 44 -6.62 9.18 11.26
CA ILE A 44 -6.11 7.89 11.71
C ILE A 44 -5.86 7.88 13.21
N VAL A 45 -5.21 8.92 13.74
CA VAL A 45 -4.89 9.04 15.16
C VAL A 45 -6.17 9.11 16.00
N ASP A 46 -7.13 9.94 15.58
CA ASP A 46 -8.33 10.21 16.35
C ASP A 46 -9.36 9.07 16.31
N SER A 47 -9.46 8.36 15.17
CA SER A 47 -10.57 7.42 14.92
C SER A 47 -10.14 5.98 14.66
N PHE A 48 -8.93 5.73 14.19
CA PHE A 48 -8.47 4.39 13.78
C PHE A 48 -7.38 3.79 14.68
N GLY A 49 -7.01 4.47 15.77
CA GLY A 49 -6.04 3.96 16.75
C GLY A 49 -6.36 2.54 17.26
N PRO A 50 -7.57 2.28 17.81
CA PRO A 50 -7.96 0.94 18.27
C PRO A 50 -7.91 -0.13 17.17
N LEU A 51 -8.40 0.20 15.97
CA LEU A 51 -8.39 -0.71 14.82
C LEU A 51 -6.95 -1.06 14.40
N THR A 52 -6.07 -0.05 14.33
CA THR A 52 -4.65 -0.22 13.98
C THR A 52 -3.95 -1.13 14.99
N ILE A 53 -4.23 -0.98 16.28
CA ILE A 53 -3.69 -1.83 17.34
C ILE A 53 -4.20 -3.27 17.20
N ALA A 54 -5.49 -3.48 16.93
CA ALA A 54 -6.07 -4.81 16.72
C ALA A 54 -5.45 -5.53 15.50
N ALA A 55 -5.28 -4.83 14.37
CA ALA A 55 -4.60 -5.37 13.20
C ALA A 55 -3.15 -5.76 13.49
N ALA A 56 -2.40 -4.90 14.19
CA ALA A 56 -1.01 -5.16 14.59
C ALA A 56 -0.89 -6.37 15.53
N ARG A 57 -1.94 -6.68 16.31
CA ARG A 57 -2.03 -7.88 17.16
C ARG A 57 -2.48 -9.14 16.40
N GLY A 58 -2.86 -9.02 15.14
CA GLY A 58 -3.36 -10.13 14.32
C GLY A 58 -4.83 -10.49 14.54
N GLU A 59 -5.57 -9.67 15.29
CA GLU A 59 -6.98 -9.91 15.59
C GLU A 59 -7.86 -9.80 14.32
N LEU A 60 -7.36 -9.12 13.29
CA LEU A 60 -8.06 -8.87 12.02
C LEU A 60 -7.55 -9.73 10.85
N ASP A 61 -6.72 -10.75 11.10
CA ASP A 61 -6.09 -11.56 10.03
C ASP A 61 -7.10 -12.31 9.15
N HIS A 62 -8.29 -12.59 9.68
CA HIS A 62 -9.38 -13.20 8.94
C HIS A 62 -9.86 -12.33 7.75
N TRP A 63 -9.60 -11.02 7.75
CA TRP A 63 -9.92 -10.14 6.63
C TRP A 63 -9.18 -10.54 5.34
N ALA A 64 -8.01 -11.18 5.45
CA ALA A 64 -7.22 -11.61 4.31
C ALA A 64 -7.88 -12.70 3.44
N GLN A 65 -9.03 -13.24 3.87
CA GLN A 65 -9.81 -14.27 3.17
C GLN A 65 -10.54 -13.75 1.92
N THR A 66 -10.71 -12.44 1.77
CA THR A 66 -11.32 -11.84 0.56
C THR A 66 -10.38 -10.79 -0.03
N ALA A 67 -10.58 -10.42 -1.30
CA ALA A 67 -9.78 -9.37 -1.93
C ALA A 67 -9.96 -8.01 -1.23
N ARG A 68 -11.20 -7.67 -0.89
CA ARG A 68 -11.52 -6.41 -0.20
C ARG A 68 -10.97 -6.36 1.22
N GLY A 69 -11.19 -7.41 2.01
CA GLY A 69 -10.67 -7.48 3.37
C GLY A 69 -9.14 -7.48 3.40
N ARG A 70 -8.49 -8.17 2.46
CA ARG A 70 -7.02 -8.16 2.33
C ARG A 70 -6.48 -6.76 2.06
N LEU A 71 -7.11 -6.00 1.16
CA LEU A 71 -6.69 -4.62 0.91
C LEU A 71 -6.89 -3.72 2.13
N ALA A 72 -8.03 -3.84 2.83
CA ALA A 72 -8.26 -3.10 4.07
C ALA A 72 -7.16 -3.41 5.10
N LEU A 73 -6.90 -4.69 5.35
CA LEU A 73 -5.86 -5.12 6.29
C LEU A 73 -4.46 -4.66 5.86
N LEU A 74 -4.16 -4.70 4.56
CA LEU A 74 -2.89 -4.23 4.01
C LEU A 74 -2.68 -2.73 4.29
N ILE A 75 -3.70 -1.90 4.02
CA ILE A 75 -3.65 -0.45 4.31
C ILE A 75 -3.49 -0.20 5.80
N THR A 76 -4.25 -0.90 6.64
CA THR A 76 -4.16 -0.76 8.09
C THR A 76 -2.81 -1.17 8.64
N LEU A 77 -2.12 -2.15 8.05
CA LEU A 77 -0.80 -2.59 8.49
C LEU A 77 0.35 -1.80 7.89
N ASP A 78 0.19 -1.24 6.69
CA ASP A 78 1.24 -0.48 6.03
C ASP A 78 1.10 1.03 6.29
N GLN A 79 -0.08 1.61 6.07
CA GLN A 79 -0.24 3.06 6.08
C GLN A 79 -0.51 3.61 7.49
N PHE A 80 -1.45 3.02 8.23
CA PHE A 80 -1.88 3.58 9.51
C PHE A 80 -0.77 3.65 10.60
N PRO A 81 0.16 2.69 10.70
CA PRO A 81 1.27 2.75 11.65
C PRO A 81 2.16 3.97 11.44
N ARG A 82 2.30 4.43 10.19
CA ARG A 82 3.12 5.59 9.81
C ARG A 82 2.55 6.91 10.33
N SER A 83 1.23 6.97 10.56
CA SER A 83 0.55 8.09 11.22
C SER A 83 0.50 7.90 12.74
N LEU A 84 0.01 6.74 13.21
CA LEU A 84 -0.26 6.49 14.62
C LEU A 84 1.00 6.43 15.50
N TRP A 85 2.08 5.86 14.97
CA TRP A 85 3.35 5.68 15.68
C TRP A 85 4.49 6.42 14.99
N ARG A 86 4.17 7.54 14.34
CA ARG A 86 5.12 8.42 13.64
C ARG A 86 6.37 8.69 14.50
N ASP A 87 7.52 8.71 13.85
CA ASP A 87 8.85 8.93 14.46
C ASP A 87 9.24 7.88 15.53
N THR A 88 8.63 6.69 15.49
CA THR A 88 9.03 5.55 16.33
C THR A 88 9.27 4.30 15.48
N PRO A 89 10.01 3.29 16.00
CA PRO A 89 10.12 1.99 15.34
C PRO A 89 8.76 1.30 15.09
N GLY A 90 7.72 1.66 15.86
CA GLY A 90 6.37 1.12 15.70
C GLY A 90 5.76 1.41 14.33
N ALA A 91 6.15 2.51 13.67
CA ALA A 91 5.68 2.88 12.34
C ALA A 91 6.04 1.86 11.25
N PHE A 92 7.10 1.06 11.47
CA PHE A 92 7.63 0.10 10.49
C PHE A 92 7.46 -1.35 10.95
N ALA A 93 6.95 -1.56 12.16
CA ALA A 93 6.93 -2.88 12.81
C ALA A 93 6.09 -3.93 12.05
N GLN A 94 5.18 -3.48 11.18
CA GLN A 94 4.27 -4.34 10.43
C GLN A 94 4.66 -4.54 8.96
N ASP A 95 5.74 -3.91 8.47
CA ASP A 95 6.11 -3.92 7.05
C ASP A 95 6.32 -5.34 6.49
N ILE A 96 6.90 -6.25 7.29
CA ILE A 96 7.06 -7.67 6.92
C ILE A 96 5.69 -8.34 6.73
N LYS A 97 4.75 -8.09 7.63
CA LYS A 97 3.40 -8.68 7.57
C LYS A 97 2.60 -8.12 6.39
N ALA A 98 2.66 -6.80 6.19
CA ALA A 98 2.05 -6.14 5.04
C ALA A 98 2.60 -6.68 3.70
N THR A 99 3.93 -6.84 3.59
CA THR A 99 4.57 -7.40 2.39
C THR A 99 4.12 -8.83 2.11
N ARG A 100 4.01 -9.68 3.13
CA ARG A 100 3.48 -11.05 2.97
C ARG A 100 2.04 -11.04 2.46
N LEU A 101 1.18 -10.21 3.05
CA LEU A 101 -0.20 -10.05 2.60
C LEU A 101 -0.29 -9.61 1.14
N ALA A 102 0.57 -8.68 0.72
CA ALA A 102 0.63 -8.22 -0.66
C ALA A 102 1.06 -9.35 -1.61
N LEU A 103 2.18 -10.02 -1.34
CA LEU A 103 2.69 -11.10 -2.19
C LEU A 103 1.71 -12.27 -2.30
N GLU A 104 1.10 -12.68 -1.19
CA GLU A 104 0.07 -13.72 -1.18
C GLU A 104 -1.18 -13.30 -1.96
N GLY A 105 -1.59 -12.03 -1.86
CA GLY A 105 -2.75 -11.53 -2.58
C GLY A 105 -2.53 -11.42 -4.08
N ILE A 106 -1.28 -11.19 -4.51
CA ILE A 106 -0.88 -11.33 -5.92
C ILE A 106 -0.98 -12.80 -6.34
N ALA A 107 -0.42 -13.72 -5.54
CA ALA A 107 -0.37 -15.14 -5.88
C ALA A 107 -1.73 -15.83 -5.89
N ASN A 108 -2.66 -15.44 -5.01
CA ASN A 108 -3.97 -16.08 -4.86
C ASN A 108 -5.08 -15.44 -5.73
N GLY A 109 -4.76 -14.43 -6.53
CA GLY A 109 -5.69 -13.76 -7.44
C GLY A 109 -6.47 -12.58 -6.85
N HIS A 110 -6.41 -12.35 -5.53
CA HIS A 110 -7.12 -11.23 -4.89
C HIS A 110 -6.71 -9.87 -5.49
N PHE A 111 -5.43 -9.70 -5.82
CA PHE A 111 -4.90 -8.50 -6.47
C PHE A 111 -5.63 -8.15 -7.78
N ALA A 112 -5.96 -9.16 -8.58
CA ALA A 112 -6.58 -8.97 -9.89
C ALA A 112 -8.05 -8.53 -9.81
N GLU A 113 -8.69 -8.66 -8.65
CA GLU A 113 -10.07 -8.20 -8.40
C GLU A 113 -10.16 -6.70 -8.08
N LEU A 114 -9.02 -6.02 -7.93
CA LEU A 114 -8.95 -4.64 -7.44
C LEU A 114 -8.76 -3.62 -8.57
N MET A 115 -9.11 -2.37 -8.29
CA MET A 115 -8.88 -1.27 -9.22
C MET A 115 -7.38 -0.93 -9.31
N PRO A 116 -6.88 -0.31 -10.40
CA PRO A 116 -5.44 -0.03 -10.56
C PRO A 116 -4.81 0.81 -9.43
N TRP A 117 -5.53 1.82 -8.92
CA TRP A 117 -5.07 2.64 -7.79
C TRP A 117 -5.07 1.88 -6.46
N GLU A 118 -5.95 0.89 -6.32
CA GLU A 118 -5.99 -0.01 -5.16
C GLU A 118 -4.84 -1.01 -5.18
N GLN A 119 -4.56 -1.58 -6.37
CA GLN A 119 -3.43 -2.49 -6.62
C GLN A 119 -2.08 -1.84 -6.29
N THR A 120 -1.96 -0.53 -6.49
CA THR A 120 -0.73 0.23 -6.16
C THR A 120 -0.29 0.04 -4.70
N PHE A 121 -1.21 -0.15 -3.75
CA PHE A 121 -0.87 -0.37 -2.34
C PHE A 121 -0.12 -1.68 -2.07
N PHE A 122 -0.27 -2.68 -2.94
CA PHE A 122 0.51 -3.92 -2.88
C PHE A 122 1.97 -3.65 -3.20
N ILE A 123 2.23 -2.84 -4.23
CA ILE A 123 3.58 -2.44 -4.63
C ILE A 123 4.22 -1.54 -3.58
N ILE A 124 3.45 -0.61 -3.02
CA ILE A 124 3.92 0.28 -1.94
C ILE A 124 4.39 -0.56 -0.73
N ALA A 125 3.56 -1.49 -0.25
CA ALA A 125 3.92 -2.34 0.89
C ALA A 125 5.20 -3.16 0.64
N ILE A 126 5.32 -3.76 -0.55
CA ILE A 126 6.52 -4.51 -0.96
C ILE A 126 7.76 -3.59 -0.97
N THR A 127 7.60 -2.33 -1.39
CA THR A 127 8.68 -1.33 -1.47
C THR A 127 9.12 -0.80 -0.12
N HIS A 128 8.22 -0.79 0.86
CA HIS A 128 8.52 -0.35 2.22
C HIS A 128 9.34 -1.36 3.02
N CYS A 129 9.14 -2.66 2.80
CA CYS A 129 9.81 -3.67 3.59
C CYS A 129 11.26 -3.87 3.15
N GLU A 130 12.17 -3.21 3.85
CA GLU A 130 13.61 -3.45 3.69
C GLU A 130 14.05 -4.77 4.36
N GLY A 131 15.10 -5.39 3.81
CA GLY A 131 15.62 -6.68 4.30
C GLY A 131 16.56 -7.35 3.30
N PRO A 132 17.11 -8.54 3.63
CA PRO A 132 18.10 -9.22 2.80
C PRO A 132 17.62 -9.55 1.37
N ASP A 133 16.34 -9.85 1.21
CA ASP A 133 15.68 -10.22 -0.05
C ASP A 133 14.91 -9.04 -0.68
N HIS A 134 15.08 -7.81 -0.16
CA HIS A 134 14.37 -6.63 -0.65
C HIS A 134 14.63 -6.36 -2.13
N TRP A 135 15.89 -6.50 -2.57
CA TRP A 135 16.25 -6.34 -3.98
C TRP A 135 15.50 -7.32 -4.89
N ASP A 136 15.49 -8.60 -4.52
CA ASP A 136 14.86 -9.66 -5.31
C ASP A 136 13.34 -9.46 -5.37
N ARG A 137 12.72 -9.08 -4.25
CA ARG A 137 11.29 -8.72 -4.21
C ARG A 137 10.97 -7.56 -5.14
N LEU A 138 11.73 -6.46 -5.09
CA LEU A 138 11.50 -5.30 -5.96
C LEU A 138 11.67 -5.67 -7.44
N ASN A 139 12.74 -6.41 -7.77
CA ASN A 139 13.03 -6.79 -9.14
C ASN A 139 11.95 -7.71 -9.74
N ALA A 140 11.23 -8.48 -8.91
CA ALA A 140 10.13 -9.32 -9.36
C ALA A 140 8.83 -8.56 -9.69
N GLN A 141 8.71 -7.26 -9.37
CA GLN A 141 7.44 -6.53 -9.51
C GLN A 141 7.22 -5.87 -10.87
N TRP A 142 8.17 -5.93 -11.81
CA TRP A 142 8.06 -5.20 -13.08
C TRP A 142 6.81 -5.54 -13.89
N ASP A 143 6.45 -6.82 -13.98
CA ASP A 143 5.26 -7.25 -14.70
C ASP A 143 3.97 -6.83 -14.00
N VAL A 144 3.97 -6.83 -12.67
CA VAL A 144 2.84 -6.37 -11.86
C VAL A 144 2.61 -4.87 -12.06
N ILE A 145 3.69 -4.08 -12.05
CA ILE A 145 3.62 -2.63 -12.31
C ILE A 145 3.13 -2.37 -13.73
N ALA A 146 3.65 -3.09 -14.73
CA ALA A 146 3.19 -2.96 -16.11
C ALA A 146 1.69 -3.31 -16.24
N THR A 147 1.21 -4.31 -15.49
CA THR A 147 -0.22 -4.67 -15.45
C THR A 147 -1.07 -3.52 -14.90
N ILE A 148 -0.66 -2.89 -13.80
CA ILE A 148 -1.35 -1.73 -13.22
C ILE A 148 -1.40 -0.57 -14.23
N GLU A 149 -0.26 -0.25 -14.84
CA GLU A 149 -0.16 0.85 -15.81
C GLU A 149 -1.04 0.63 -17.05
N ALA A 150 -1.13 -0.61 -17.52
CA ALA A 150 -1.97 -0.98 -18.66
C ALA A 150 -3.47 -0.92 -18.31
N ALA A 151 -3.85 -1.19 -17.07
CA ALA A 151 -5.22 -1.15 -16.60
C ALA A 151 -5.71 0.27 -16.24
N MET A 152 -4.81 1.27 -16.17
CA MET A 152 -5.18 2.65 -15.86
C MET A 152 -6.13 3.24 -16.92
N PRO A 153 -7.27 3.85 -16.50
CA PRO A 153 -8.20 4.52 -17.40
C PRO A 153 -7.53 5.59 -18.26
N ASP A 154 -8.02 5.81 -19.47
CA ASP A 154 -7.43 6.77 -20.41
C ASP A 154 -7.44 8.21 -19.88
N VAL A 155 -8.43 8.57 -19.05
CA VAL A 155 -8.47 9.88 -18.39
C VAL A 155 -7.26 10.11 -17.45
N LEU A 156 -6.63 9.03 -16.98
CA LEU A 156 -5.42 9.04 -16.16
C LEU A 156 -4.16 8.67 -16.96
N ALA A 157 -4.22 8.61 -18.30
CA ALA A 157 -3.10 8.18 -19.12
C ALA A 157 -1.82 9.02 -18.88
N GLY A 158 -1.97 10.31 -18.56
CA GLY A 158 -0.85 11.20 -18.22
C GLY A 158 -0.13 10.86 -16.92
N MET A 159 -0.69 9.97 -16.09
CA MET A 159 -0.07 9.45 -14.87
C MET A 159 0.52 8.05 -15.04
N ARG A 160 0.38 7.43 -16.23
CA ARG A 160 1.12 6.20 -16.55
C ARG A 160 2.63 6.48 -16.42
N GLY A 161 3.40 5.55 -15.86
CA GLY A 161 4.82 5.76 -15.54
C GLY A 161 5.08 6.30 -14.14
N ALA A 162 4.10 6.90 -13.45
CA ALA A 162 4.32 7.45 -12.10
C ALA A 162 4.69 6.35 -11.10
N LEU A 163 3.97 5.22 -11.11
CA LEU A 163 4.25 4.06 -10.26
C LEU A 163 5.61 3.45 -10.59
N ARG A 164 5.90 3.22 -11.88
CA ARG A 164 7.20 2.75 -12.36
C ARG A 164 8.35 3.64 -11.87
N GLY A 165 8.21 4.96 -12.01
CA GLY A 165 9.23 5.90 -11.56
C GLY A 165 9.44 5.89 -10.03
N GLN A 166 8.38 5.69 -9.23
CA GLN A 166 8.53 5.49 -7.78
C GLN A 166 9.26 4.18 -7.46
N HIS A 167 8.93 3.10 -8.18
CA HIS A 167 9.58 1.80 -8.02
C HIS A 167 11.08 1.87 -8.35
N GLU A 168 11.45 2.51 -9.46
CA GLU A 168 12.84 2.76 -9.85
C GLU A 168 13.63 3.51 -8.77
N ARG A 169 13.01 4.51 -8.13
CA ARG A 169 13.61 5.22 -6.99
C ARG A 169 13.80 4.30 -5.78
N GLY A 170 12.81 3.43 -5.49
CA GLY A 170 12.92 2.40 -4.44
C GLY A 170 14.08 1.44 -4.69
N MET A 171 14.20 0.94 -5.92
CA MET A 171 15.30 0.06 -6.34
C MET A 171 16.65 0.76 -6.25
N SER A 172 16.76 2.01 -6.72
CA SER A 172 18.00 2.80 -6.65
C SER A 172 18.47 2.99 -5.21
N ARG A 173 17.56 3.31 -4.28
CA ARG A 173 17.89 3.42 -2.84
C ARG A 173 18.36 2.09 -2.26
N THR A 174 17.68 0.99 -2.60
CA THR A 174 18.06 -0.35 -2.13
C THR A 174 19.43 -0.75 -2.65
N MET A 175 19.71 -0.49 -3.93
CA MET A 175 20.97 -0.75 -4.60
C MET A 175 22.15 -0.05 -3.91
N LEU A 176 21.99 1.23 -3.56
CA LEU A 176 22.99 1.99 -2.82
C LEU A 176 23.29 1.38 -1.43
N LYS A 177 22.27 0.86 -0.72
CA LYS A 177 22.41 0.25 0.60
C LYS A 177 23.16 -1.09 0.56
N ILE A 178 22.92 -1.90 -0.45
CA ILE A 178 23.51 -3.24 -0.57
C ILE A 178 24.89 -3.23 -1.26
N GLY A 179 25.41 -2.06 -1.64
CA GLY A 179 26.71 -1.93 -2.31
C GLY A 179 26.78 -2.58 -3.68
N ARG A 180 25.64 -2.93 -4.30
CA ARG A 180 25.60 -3.38 -5.69
C ARG A 180 25.71 -2.15 -6.57
N VAL A 181 26.92 -1.77 -6.99
CA VAL A 181 27.05 -0.87 -8.14
C VAL A 181 26.52 -1.66 -9.34
N ALA A 182 25.35 -1.31 -9.87
CA ALA A 182 24.92 -1.88 -11.14
C ALA A 182 25.86 -1.41 -12.24
N LEU A 183 26.64 -2.36 -12.76
CA LEU A 183 26.96 -2.41 -14.18
C LEU A 183 25.61 -2.47 -14.91
N LEU A 184 25.11 -1.31 -15.31
CA LEU A 184 24.13 -1.21 -16.38
C LEU A 184 24.96 -1.24 -17.67
N ASP A 185 25.20 -2.44 -18.18
CA ASP A 185 25.57 -2.67 -19.58
C ASP A 185 24.29 -2.95 -20.39
#